data_AF-A0A8S3SYC9-F1
#
_entry.id   AF-A0A8S3SYC9-F1
#
_cell.length_a   1.000
_cell.length_b   1.000
_cell.length_c   1.000
_cell.angle_alpha   90.00
_cell.angle_beta   90.00
_cell.angle_gamma   90.00
#
_symmetry.space_group_name_H-M   'P 1'
#
loop_
_entity.id
_entity.type
_entity.pdbx_description
1 polymer ?
#
loop_
_entity_poly.entity_id
_entity_poly.type
_entity_poly.pdbx_seq_one_letter_code
_entity_poly.pdbx_strand_id
1 'polypeptide(L)'
;MKINKHTRNISAEELSAIRNLKKNNNIIIRKADKNSTLCILDKDNYLREGLRQLHNIHYEEIVESNVKEVAETAFSIIRDLHNDNYIDNITFKYLKENINTTKVGKFYFLPKIHTLSQNILSEMERNETARRENLIPGRPIVSLCGTDFRVRGDNLRRSQYVGIDKVENDTKVI
;
A
#
# COMPACT_ATOMS: atom_id res chain seq x y z
N MET A 1 20.65 -26.50 -27.49
CA MET A 1 19.47 -25.63 -27.57
C MET A 1 19.88 -24.23 -27.13
N LYS A 2 20.01 -23.27 -28.05
CA LYS A 2 20.41 -21.89 -27.72
C LYS A 2 19.15 -21.14 -27.24
N ILE A 3 19.08 -20.81 -25.95
CA ILE A 3 18.03 -19.93 -25.41
C ILE A 3 18.34 -18.53 -25.94
N ASN A 4 17.47 -18.04 -26.82
CA ASN A 4 17.63 -16.73 -27.44
C ASN A 4 17.50 -15.65 -26.36
N LYS A 5 18.40 -14.67 -26.37
CA LYS A 5 18.50 -13.60 -25.37
C LYS A 5 17.18 -12.82 -25.35
N HIS A 6 16.52 -12.81 -24.18
CA HIS A 6 15.23 -12.19 -23.90
C HIS A 6 14.88 -10.99 -24.79
N THR A 7 13.99 -11.21 -25.77
CA THR A 7 13.16 -10.15 -26.31
C THR A 7 12.18 -9.73 -25.21
N ARG A 8 11.91 -8.43 -25.07
CA ARG A 8 10.86 -7.96 -24.15
C ARG A 8 9.53 -8.54 -24.62
N ASN A 9 8.73 -9.10 -23.70
CA ASN A 9 7.38 -9.61 -23.99
C ASN A 9 6.34 -8.49 -24.17
N ILE A 10 6.78 -7.24 -24.28
CA ILE A 10 5.94 -6.04 -24.40
C ILE A 10 6.52 -5.13 -25.47
N SER A 11 5.64 -4.55 -26.28
CA SER A 11 6.02 -3.60 -27.33
C SER A 11 6.49 -2.26 -26.74
N ALA A 12 7.06 -1.40 -27.59
CA ALA A 12 7.45 -0.06 -27.17
C ALA A 12 6.22 0.80 -26.83
N GLU A 13 5.14 0.62 -27.57
CA GLU A 13 3.86 1.29 -27.42
C GLU A 13 3.19 0.90 -26.10
N GLU A 14 3.13 -0.41 -25.80
CA GLU A 14 2.57 -0.92 -24.53
C GLU A 14 3.38 -0.42 -23.34
N LEU A 15 4.71 -0.43 -23.43
CA LEU A 15 5.57 0.09 -22.38
C LEU A 15 5.36 1.59 -22.17
N SER A 16 5.14 2.35 -23.24
CA SER A 16 4.79 3.77 -23.18
C SER A 16 3.43 3.98 -22.50
N ALA A 17 2.42 3.19 -22.87
CA ALA A 17 1.10 3.22 -22.26
C ALA A 17 1.14 2.90 -20.76
N ILE A 18 1.89 1.86 -20.35
CA ILE A 18 2.08 1.51 -18.93
C ILE A 18 2.77 2.65 -18.17
N ARG A 19 3.77 3.30 -18.77
CA ARG A 19 4.45 4.45 -18.17
C ARG A 19 3.50 5.63 -18.00
N ASN A 20 2.65 5.90 -18.98
CA ASN A 20 1.67 6.98 -18.92
C ASN A 20 0.60 6.69 -17.85
N LEU A 21 0.09 5.45 -17.79
CA LEU A 21 -0.84 5.02 -16.74
C LEU A 21 -0.23 5.18 -15.35
N LYS A 22 1.04 4.78 -15.15
CA LYS A 22 1.73 4.94 -13.87
C LYS A 22 1.95 6.40 -13.46
N LYS A 23 2.01 7.34 -14.42
CA LYS A 23 2.16 8.77 -14.17
C LYS A 23 0.84 9.48 -13.87
N ASN A 24 -0.29 8.83 -14.12
CA ASN A 24 -1.59 9.43 -13.85
C ASN A 24 -1.93 9.35 -12.36
N ASN A 25 -1.90 10.50 -11.69
CA ASN A 25 -2.14 10.62 -10.25
C ASN A 25 -3.63 10.56 -9.86
N ASN A 26 -4.54 10.53 -10.82
CA ASN A 26 -5.99 10.50 -10.60
C ASN A 26 -6.54 9.07 -10.56
N ILE A 27 -5.71 8.06 -10.82
CA ILE A 27 -6.11 6.66 -10.84
C ILE A 27 -5.36 5.82 -9.80
N ILE A 28 -6.02 4.77 -9.31
CA ILE A 28 -5.46 3.75 -8.44
C ILE A 28 -5.55 2.40 -9.14
N ILE A 29 -4.42 1.71 -9.25
CA ILE A 29 -4.35 0.38 -9.86
C ILE A 29 -4.18 -0.66 -8.75
N ARG A 30 -5.17 -1.54 -8.58
CA ARG A 30 -5.18 -2.59 -7.55
C ARG A 30 -5.69 -3.91 -8.10
N LYS A 31 -5.32 -5.02 -7.46
CA LYS A 31 -5.93 -6.32 -7.74
C LYS A 31 -7.35 -6.35 -7.18
N ALA A 32 -8.28 -6.96 -7.90
CA ALA A 32 -9.62 -7.24 -7.40
C ALA A 32 -9.59 -8.24 -6.23
N ASP A 33 -10.57 -8.17 -5.35
CA ASP A 33 -10.72 -9.08 -4.22
C ASP A 33 -10.97 -10.54 -4.66
N LYS A 34 -11.61 -10.72 -5.82
CA LYS A 34 -11.88 -12.00 -6.46
C LYS A 34 -11.45 -12.00 -7.92
N ASN A 35 -11.20 -13.18 -8.47
CA ASN A 35 -10.97 -13.45 -9.90
C ASN A 35 -9.62 -12.97 -10.47
N SER A 36 -8.62 -12.69 -9.64
CA SER A 36 -7.25 -12.32 -10.08
C SER A 36 -7.20 -11.19 -11.13
N THR A 37 -8.25 -10.38 -11.23
CA THR A 37 -8.39 -9.32 -12.23
C THR A 37 -7.73 -8.03 -11.72
N LEU A 38 -7.33 -7.16 -12.63
CA LEU A 38 -6.83 -5.82 -12.33
C LEU A 38 -7.99 -4.81 -12.36
N CYS A 39 -8.05 -3.92 -11.38
CA CYS A 39 -8.99 -2.81 -11.34
C CYS A 39 -8.24 -1.49 -11.46
N ILE A 40 -8.75 -0.62 -12.33
CA ILE A 40 -8.37 0.79 -12.43
C ILE A 40 -9.51 1.58 -11.79
N LEU A 41 -9.20 2.28 -10.71
CA LEU A 41 -10.17 3.00 -9.89
C LEU A 41 -9.89 4.50 -9.97
N ASP A 42 -10.95 5.29 -9.87
CA ASP A 42 -10.82 6.71 -9.57
C ASP A 42 -10.23 6.89 -8.15
N LYS A 43 -9.23 7.75 -8.03
CA LYS A 43 -8.51 7.94 -6.76
C LYS A 43 -9.39 8.55 -5.67
N ASP A 44 -10.25 9.51 -6.01
CA ASP A 44 -11.09 10.20 -5.04
C ASP A 44 -12.18 9.25 -4.51
N ASN A 45 -12.76 8.43 -5.39
CA ASN A 45 -13.65 7.35 -4.97
C ASN A 45 -12.96 6.35 -4.04
N TYR A 46 -11.74 5.93 -4.38
CA TYR A 46 -10.98 4.99 -3.57
C TYR A 46 -10.67 5.55 -2.18
N LEU A 47 -10.29 6.84 -2.09
CA LEU A 47 -10.05 7.52 -0.82
C LEU A 47 -11.35 7.69 -0.02
N ARG A 48 -12.46 8.08 -0.65
CA ARG A 48 -13.75 8.21 0.02
C ARG A 48 -14.25 6.89 0.61
N GLU A 49 -14.14 5.79 -0.14
CA GLU A 49 -14.46 4.47 0.41
C GLU A 49 -13.58 4.15 1.62
N GLY A 50 -12.31 4.52 1.57
CA GLY A 50 -11.41 4.28 2.68
C GLY A 50 -11.72 5.08 3.93
N LEU A 51 -11.99 6.38 3.76
CA LEU A 51 -12.44 7.23 4.85
C LEU A 51 -13.79 6.75 5.41
N ARG A 52 -14.72 6.31 4.55
CA ARG A 52 -15.98 5.70 4.99
C ARG A 52 -15.75 4.46 5.86
N GLN A 53 -14.76 3.63 5.53
CA GLN A 53 -14.43 2.44 6.34
C GLN A 53 -13.72 2.80 7.65
N LEU A 54 -12.87 3.83 7.67
CA LEU A 54 -12.19 4.29 8.89
C LEU A 54 -13.11 5.09 9.81
N HIS A 55 -14.14 5.74 9.27
CA HIS A 55 -15.10 6.51 10.04
C HIS A 55 -16.12 5.61 10.75
N ASN A 56 -15.64 4.86 11.74
CA ASN A 56 -16.46 3.98 12.58
C ASN A 56 -15.94 3.95 14.02
N ILE A 57 -16.66 3.25 14.90
CA ILE A 57 -16.36 3.18 16.35
C ILE A 57 -15.08 2.41 16.71
N HIS A 58 -14.47 1.71 15.76
CA HIS A 58 -13.31 0.84 15.96
C HIS A 58 -11.98 1.51 15.61
N TYR A 59 -12.00 2.67 14.95
CA TYR A 59 -10.79 3.40 14.57
C TYR A 59 -10.86 4.83 15.08
N GLU A 60 -9.72 5.35 15.53
CA GLU A 60 -9.54 6.74 15.92
C GLU A 60 -8.37 7.35 15.14
N GLU A 61 -8.48 8.64 14.83
CA GLU A 61 -7.40 9.39 14.20
C GLU A 61 -6.36 9.77 15.26
N ILE A 62 -5.10 9.43 15.01
CA ILE A 62 -3.97 9.84 15.84
C ILE A 62 -3.31 11.07 15.22
N VAL A 63 -3.00 12.06 16.04
CA VAL A 63 -2.36 13.32 15.60
C VAL A 63 -0.89 13.09 15.25
N GLU A 64 -0.21 12.27 16.05
CA GLU A 64 1.20 11.92 15.86
C GLU A 64 1.41 10.42 16.06
N SER A 65 2.34 9.86 15.28
CA SER A 65 2.69 8.45 15.36
C SER A 65 3.75 8.23 16.44
N ASN A 66 3.43 7.42 17.45
CA ASN A 66 4.37 7.01 18.49
C ASN A 66 5.27 5.82 18.09
N VAL A 67 5.33 5.46 16.81
CA VAL A 67 6.07 4.27 16.33
C VAL A 67 7.54 4.30 16.74
N LYS A 68 8.17 5.49 16.77
CA LYS A 68 9.57 5.63 17.20
C LYS A 68 9.75 5.30 18.68
N GLU A 69 8.90 5.86 19.54
CA GLU A 69 8.94 5.62 20.99
C GLU A 69 8.67 4.14 21.31
N VAL A 70 7.70 3.52 20.64
CA VAL A 70 7.40 2.09 20.77
C VAL A 70 8.60 1.24 20.33
N ALA A 71 9.25 1.61 19.23
CA ALA A 71 10.45 0.92 18.74
C ALA A 71 11.64 1.04 19.71
N GLU A 72 11.87 2.23 20.28
CA GLU A 72 12.92 2.46 21.28
C GLU A 72 12.66 1.66 22.57
N THR A 73 11.40 1.66 23.03
CA THR A 73 10.97 0.87 24.20
C THR A 73 11.19 -0.62 23.97
N ALA A 74 10.72 -1.14 22.82
CA ALA A 74 10.90 -2.54 22.47
C ALA A 74 12.38 -2.92 22.35
N PHE A 75 13.21 -2.03 21.79
CA PHE A 75 14.65 -2.26 21.69
C PHE A 75 15.31 -2.33 23.06
N SER A 76 14.93 -1.46 24.02
CA SER A 76 15.42 -1.52 25.39
C SER A 76 15.12 -2.88 26.02
N ILE A 77 13.87 -3.35 25.92
CA ILE A 77 13.45 -4.64 26.47
C ILE A 77 14.28 -5.79 25.87
N ILE A 78 14.48 -5.80 24.56
CA ILE A 78 15.28 -6.86 23.89
C ILE A 78 16.75 -6.81 24.31
N ARG A 79 17.31 -5.62 24.49
CA ARG A 79 18.68 -5.46 25.00
C ARG A 79 18.79 -5.99 26.43
N ASP A 80 17.82 -5.68 27.29
CA ASP A 80 17.84 -6.10 28.69
C ASP A 80 17.69 -7.63 28.79
N LEU A 81 16.79 -8.24 27.99
CA LEU A 81 16.68 -9.71 27.87
C LEU A 81 17.97 -10.39 27.41
N HIS A 82 18.74 -9.74 26.54
CA HIS A 82 20.02 -10.25 26.07
C HIS A 82 21.11 -10.13 27.14
N ASN A 83 21.18 -8.99 27.83
CA ASN A 83 22.11 -8.76 28.94
C ASN A 83 21.88 -9.75 30.09
N ASP A 84 20.62 -10.08 30.37
CA ASP A 84 20.21 -11.02 31.41
C ASP A 84 20.32 -12.50 30.95
N ASN A 85 20.82 -12.75 29.74
CA ASN A 85 20.99 -14.07 29.12
C ASN A 85 19.69 -14.89 28.94
N TYR A 86 18.52 -14.23 28.86
CA TYR A 86 17.26 -14.89 28.50
C TYR A 86 17.16 -15.24 27.01
N ILE A 87 17.91 -14.53 26.16
CA ILE A 87 17.96 -14.77 24.71
C ILE A 87 19.42 -14.84 24.22
N ASP A 88 19.65 -15.64 23.18
CA ASP A 88 20.97 -15.78 22.57
C ASP A 88 21.30 -14.65 21.57
N ASN A 89 22.56 -14.58 21.16
CA ASN A 89 23.05 -13.58 20.20
C ASN A 89 22.31 -13.61 18.85
N ILE A 90 21.87 -14.81 18.42
CA ILE A 90 21.17 -15.00 17.15
C ILE A 90 19.76 -14.37 17.25
N THR A 91 19.04 -14.67 18.32
CA THR A 91 17.71 -14.14 18.61
C THR A 91 17.75 -12.64 18.80
N PHE A 92 18.72 -12.13 19.58
CA PHE A 92 18.93 -10.70 19.78
C PHE A 92 19.12 -9.96 18.44
N LYS A 93 19.99 -10.47 17.56
CA LYS A 93 20.23 -9.89 16.24
C LYS A 93 18.96 -9.89 15.39
N TYR A 94 18.24 -11.02 15.33
CA TYR A 94 17.00 -11.13 14.57
C TYR A 94 15.95 -10.12 15.04
N LEU A 95 15.71 -10.01 16.34
CA LEU A 95 14.71 -9.09 16.90
C LEU A 95 15.09 -7.62 16.69
N LYS A 96 16.37 -7.28 16.87
CA LYS A 96 16.91 -5.93 16.61
C LYS A 96 16.72 -5.47 15.17
N GLU A 97 16.98 -6.33 14.19
CA GLU A 97 16.82 -5.99 12.77
C GLU A 97 15.36 -5.70 12.40
N ASN A 98 14.41 -6.43 12.99
CA ASN A 98 12.98 -6.21 12.78
C ASN A 98 12.50 -4.86 13.36
N ILE A 99 13.01 -4.46 14.53
CA ILE A 99 12.61 -3.18 15.15
C ILE A 99 13.08 -1.97 14.34
N ASN A 100 14.32 -2.00 13.84
CA ASN A 100 14.88 -0.89 13.06
C ASN A 100 14.15 -0.65 11.72
N THR A 101 13.32 -1.61 11.28
CA THR A 101 12.52 -1.51 10.06
C THR A 101 11.04 -1.25 10.32
N THR A 102 10.66 -0.95 11.57
CA THR A 102 9.27 -0.68 11.95
C THR A 102 8.74 0.53 11.19
N LYS A 103 7.67 0.32 10.43
CA LYS A 103 6.92 1.34 9.71
C LYS A 103 5.46 1.20 10.12
N VAL A 104 4.72 2.31 10.09
CA VAL A 104 3.26 2.29 10.25
C VAL A 104 2.66 1.37 9.17
N GLY A 105 1.76 0.47 9.59
CA GLY A 105 1.02 -0.38 8.67
C GLY A 105 0.21 0.46 7.69
N LYS A 106 0.23 0.11 6.40
CA LYS A 106 -0.54 0.79 5.37
C LYS A 106 -1.93 0.20 5.32
N PHE A 107 -2.94 1.06 5.40
CA PHE A 107 -4.32 0.71 5.14
C PHE A 107 -4.63 0.84 3.65
N TYR A 108 -5.17 -0.21 3.05
CA TYR A 108 -5.59 -0.20 1.64
C TYR A 108 -6.74 -1.18 1.41
N PHE A 109 -7.38 -1.09 0.24
CA PHE A 109 -8.55 -1.91 -0.09
C PHE A 109 -8.33 -2.75 -1.34
N LEU A 110 -8.93 -3.93 -1.33
CA LEU A 110 -9.17 -4.70 -2.55
C LEU A 110 -10.61 -4.45 -3.01
N PRO A 111 -10.83 -3.90 -4.23
CA PRO A 111 -12.17 -3.62 -4.73
C PRO A 111 -12.98 -4.92 -4.89
N LYS A 112 -14.17 -4.94 -4.31
CA LYS A 112 -15.14 -6.04 -4.39
C LYS A 112 -16.14 -5.77 -5.52
N ILE A 113 -15.67 -5.62 -6.75
CA ILE A 113 -16.53 -5.32 -7.92
C ILE A 113 -17.72 -6.29 -8.08
N HIS A 114 -17.58 -7.53 -7.61
CA HIS A 114 -18.61 -8.58 -7.66
C HIS A 114 -19.80 -8.38 -6.70
N THR A 115 -19.74 -7.40 -5.80
CA THR A 115 -20.87 -7.09 -4.90
C THR A 115 -21.84 -6.09 -5.52
N LEU A 116 -21.46 -5.42 -6.60
CA LEU A 116 -22.33 -4.49 -7.33
C LEU A 116 -23.19 -5.28 -8.32
N SER A 117 -24.43 -4.83 -8.51
CA SER A 117 -25.32 -5.41 -9.52
C SER A 117 -24.88 -5.02 -10.93
N GLN A 118 -25.23 -5.83 -11.92
CA GLN A 118 -24.88 -5.52 -13.32
C GLN A 118 -25.49 -4.22 -13.81
N ASN A 119 -26.66 -3.83 -13.27
CA ASN A 119 -27.30 -2.56 -13.60
C ASN A 119 -26.44 -1.38 -13.13
N ILE A 120 -25.95 -1.42 -11.88
CA ILE A 120 -25.08 -0.37 -11.32
C ILE A 120 -23.77 -0.30 -12.11
N LEU A 121 -23.14 -1.44 -12.41
CA LEU A 121 -21.91 -1.47 -13.20
C LEU A 121 -22.13 -0.88 -14.59
N SER A 122 -23.20 -1.28 -15.28
CA SER A 122 -23.56 -0.75 -16.61
C SER A 122 -23.87 0.75 -16.57
N GLU A 123 -24.48 1.23 -15.50
CA GLU A 123 -24.79 2.64 -15.31
C GLU A 123 -23.52 3.46 -15.08
N MET A 124 -22.62 2.98 -14.22
CA MET A 124 -21.30 3.58 -14.01
C MET A 124 -20.49 3.65 -15.31
N GLU A 125 -20.52 2.61 -16.15
CA GLU A 125 -19.84 2.64 -17.45
C GLU A 125 -20.36 3.76 -18.37
N ARG A 126 -21.66 4.03 -18.34
CA ARG A 126 -22.31 5.00 -19.23
C ARG A 126 -22.35 6.43 -18.67
N ASN A 127 -22.30 6.59 -17.35
CA ASN A 127 -22.58 7.86 -16.68
C ASN A 127 -21.47 8.22 -15.67
N GLU A 128 -20.86 9.39 -15.87
CA GLU A 128 -19.82 9.91 -14.98
C GLU A 128 -20.34 10.29 -13.59
N THR A 129 -21.56 10.84 -13.50
CA THR A 129 -22.23 11.13 -12.24
C THR A 129 -22.46 9.84 -11.44
N ALA A 130 -22.94 8.79 -12.11
CA ALA A 130 -23.12 7.48 -11.47
C ALA A 130 -21.79 6.89 -10.97
N ARG A 131 -20.68 7.10 -11.69
CA ARG A 131 -19.33 6.74 -11.21
C ARG A 131 -18.92 7.49 -9.96
N ARG A 132 -19.25 8.78 -9.86
CA ARG A 132 -18.93 9.60 -8.69
C ARG A 132 -19.81 9.26 -7.48
N GLU A 133 -21.07 8.94 -7.71
CA GLU A 133 -22.01 8.68 -6.61
C GLU A 133 -21.89 7.26 -6.07
N ASN A 134 -21.62 6.27 -6.93
CA ASN A 134 -21.50 4.88 -6.52
C ASN A 134 -20.06 4.51 -6.15
N LEU A 135 -19.81 4.26 -4.86
CA LEU A 135 -18.54 3.73 -4.38
C LEU A 135 -18.47 2.21 -4.58
N ILE A 136 -17.32 1.72 -5.05
CA ILE A 136 -17.05 0.28 -5.11
C ILE A 136 -16.63 -0.17 -3.70
N PRO A 137 -17.34 -1.11 -3.06
CA PRO A 137 -16.97 -1.59 -1.74
C PRO A 137 -15.56 -2.20 -1.72
N GLY A 138 -14.79 -1.90 -0.68
CA GLY A 138 -13.44 -2.43 -0.49
C GLY A 138 -13.37 -3.55 0.56
N ARG A 139 -12.53 -4.57 0.37
CA ARG A 139 -12.04 -5.39 1.49
C ARG A 139 -10.91 -4.61 2.19
N PRO A 140 -11.05 -4.21 3.47
CA PRO A 140 -9.96 -3.55 4.19
C PRO A 140 -8.79 -4.51 4.40
N ILE A 141 -7.58 -4.01 4.15
CA ILE A 141 -6.31 -4.69 4.42
C ILE A 141 -5.41 -3.72 5.16
N VAL A 142 -4.86 -4.16 6.28
CA VAL A 142 -3.79 -3.47 7.00
C VAL A 142 -2.51 -4.26 6.76
N SER A 143 -1.49 -3.64 6.15
CA SER A 143 -0.19 -4.31 5.99
C SER A 143 0.50 -4.46 7.35
N LEU A 144 1.18 -5.58 7.57
CA LEU A 144 1.99 -5.77 8.77
C LEU A 144 3.12 -4.73 8.84
N CYS A 145 3.43 -4.28 10.06
CA CYS A 145 4.60 -3.45 10.33
C CYS A 145 5.87 -4.26 9.99
N GLY A 146 6.78 -3.68 9.20
CA GLY A 146 8.04 -4.34 8.83
C GLY A 146 7.95 -5.34 7.66
N THR A 147 6.77 -5.65 7.13
CA THR A 147 6.69 -6.29 5.80
C THR A 147 6.82 -5.20 4.74
N ASP A 148 8.04 -4.88 4.33
CA ASP A 148 8.20 -4.56 2.91
C ASP A 148 7.68 -5.80 2.18
N PHE A 149 6.74 -5.64 1.25
CA PHE A 149 6.55 -6.64 0.21
C PHE A 149 7.96 -6.97 -0.26
N ARG A 150 8.47 -8.18 0.03
CA ARG A 150 9.83 -8.56 -0.35
C ARG A 150 9.94 -8.38 -1.86
N VAL A 151 10.41 -7.22 -2.29
CA VAL A 151 10.89 -6.98 -3.63
C VAL A 151 12.21 -7.73 -3.64
N ARG A 152 12.13 -9.01 -4.02
CA ARG A 152 13.33 -9.76 -4.38
C ARG A 152 13.93 -9.08 -5.59
N GLY A 153 15.10 -8.48 -5.41
CA GLY A 153 15.98 -8.07 -6.49
C GLY A 153 15.69 -6.68 -7.06
N ASP A 154 16.80 -5.99 -7.33
CA ASP A 154 16.96 -4.86 -8.23
C ASP A 154 16.60 -3.48 -7.69
N ASN A 155 17.63 -2.83 -7.10
CA ASN A 155 18.13 -1.48 -7.43
C ASN A 155 17.16 -0.48 -8.11
N LEU A 156 15.94 -0.33 -7.61
CA LEU A 156 15.00 0.67 -8.05
C LEU A 156 14.75 1.66 -6.91
N ARG A 157 15.13 2.90 -7.21
CA ARG A 157 15.12 4.06 -6.32
C ARG A 157 13.86 4.14 -5.47
N ARG A 158 14.09 4.36 -4.18
CA ARG A 158 13.14 4.84 -3.17
C ARG A 158 12.28 5.97 -3.74
N SER A 159 11.00 5.68 -3.98
CA SER A 159 9.94 6.68 -3.85
C SER A 159 8.65 5.92 -3.59
N GLN A 160 8.08 6.11 -2.41
CA GLN A 160 6.64 6.15 -2.12
C GLN A 160 6.45 6.23 -0.60
N TYR A 161 6.65 7.45 -0.11
CA TYR A 161 5.87 8.01 0.98
C TYR A 161 4.38 7.81 0.69
N VAL A 162 3.63 7.29 1.66
CA VAL A 162 2.23 7.64 1.93
C VAL A 162 2.00 7.33 3.41
N GLY A 163 2.44 8.23 4.29
CA GLY A 163 1.54 8.66 5.36
C GLY A 163 0.48 9.55 4.71
N ILE A 164 -0.67 9.74 5.35
CA ILE A 164 -1.54 10.85 4.95
C ILE A 164 -0.79 12.11 5.41
N ASP A 165 0.19 12.53 4.62
CA ASP A 165 0.85 13.81 4.79
C ASP A 165 -0.20 14.85 4.39
N LYS A 166 -0.63 15.64 5.39
CA LYS A 166 -1.30 16.91 5.13
C LYS A 166 -0.49 17.64 4.06
N VAL A 167 -1.20 18.16 3.07
CA VAL A 167 -0.62 18.99 2.02
C VAL A 167 -0.12 20.27 2.68
N GLU A 168 1.14 20.30 3.08
CA GLU A 168 1.89 21.52 3.31
C GLU A 168 2.82 21.75 2.13
N ASN A 169 2.63 22.92 1.53
CA ASN A 169 3.40 23.42 0.40
C ASN A 169 4.87 23.61 0.78
N ASP A 170 5.70 23.51 -0.25
CA ASP A 170 7.11 23.92 -0.30
C ASP A 170 8.12 23.10 0.50
N THR A 171 8.77 22.14 -0.17
CA THR A 171 10.24 22.16 -0.21
C THR A 171 10.79 21.44 -1.45
N LYS A 172 11.51 22.19 -2.30
CA LYS A 172 12.46 21.66 -3.28
C LYS A 172 13.70 21.17 -2.54
N VAL A 173 14.18 19.96 -2.81
CA VAL A 173 15.61 19.62 -2.65
C VAL A 173 16.03 18.69 -3.79
N ILE A 174 17.22 19.01 -4.30
CA ILE A 174 17.95 18.55 -5.49
C ILE A 174 18.24 17.04 -5.44
#